data_AF-V4AJ59-F1
#
_entry.id   AF-V4AJ59-F1
#
_cell.length_a   1.000
_cell.length_b   1.000
_cell.length_c   1.000
_cell.angle_alpha   90.00
_cell.angle_beta   90.00
_cell.angle_gamma   90.00
#
_symmetry.space_group_name_H-M   'P 1'
#
loop_
_entity.id
_entity.type
_entity.pdbx_description
1 polymer ?
#
loop_
_entity_poly.entity_id
_entity_poly.type
_entity_poly.pdbx_seq_one_letter_code
_entity_poly.pdbx_strand_id
1 'polypeptide(L)'
;MVFSDVTLLTKISAFLVLSAVVLDIVSLATPHWENGTLFDSGLWEICKEALSVRSCSSIPEDVISDKFQTVRAFVIIGCILGLLTFLLLIMFIFKHTANRVKNVVILLAGLAGICTLIGFCVYTSLADSYGYSFILNVVAGALYFVVTIIMALDQRTC
;
A
#
# COMPACT_ATOMS: atom_id res chain seq x y z
N MET A 1 23.17 11.59 -20.14
CA MET A 1 22.68 12.48 -19.07
C MET A 1 21.17 12.56 -19.22
N VAL A 2 20.41 11.73 -18.48
CA VAL A 2 18.93 11.71 -18.50
C VAL A 2 18.40 11.91 -17.07
N PHE A 3 19.14 11.41 -16.06
CA PHE A 3 18.82 11.63 -14.66
C PHE A 3 19.05 13.08 -14.17
N SER A 4 19.86 13.89 -14.85
CA SER A 4 20.16 15.27 -14.41
C SER A 4 18.99 16.22 -14.56
N ASP A 5 18.08 15.94 -15.49
CA ASP A 5 17.10 16.92 -15.99
C ASP A 5 15.75 16.82 -15.26
N VAL A 6 15.62 15.83 -14.38
CA VAL A 6 14.43 15.60 -13.55
C VAL A 6 14.59 16.28 -12.20
N THR A 7 13.54 16.98 -11.75
CA THR A 7 13.52 17.67 -10.46
C THR A 7 13.87 16.71 -9.31
N LEU A 8 14.59 17.22 -8.32
CA LEU A 8 14.94 16.45 -7.12
C LEU A 8 13.68 15.87 -6.44
N LEU A 9 12.58 16.63 -6.46
CA LEU A 9 11.28 16.24 -5.92
C LEU A 9 10.74 14.96 -6.59
N THR A 10 10.78 14.87 -7.92
CA THR A 10 10.31 13.67 -8.63
C THR A 10 11.16 12.43 -8.28
N LYS A 11 12.47 12.59 -8.07
CA LYS A 11 13.35 11.49 -7.65
C LYS A 11 13.04 11.02 -6.23
N ILE A 12 12.80 11.96 -5.32
CA ILE A 12 12.38 11.66 -3.95
C ILE A 12 11.04 10.93 -3.97
N SER A 13 10.07 11.41 -4.76
CA SER A 13 8.78 10.74 -4.96
C SER A 13 8.95 9.30 -5.45
N ALA A 14 9.90 9.02 -6.35
CA ALA A 14 10.17 7.65 -6.83
C ALA A 14 10.60 6.72 -5.71
N PHE A 15 11.50 7.18 -4.86
CA PHE A 15 11.98 6.41 -3.72
C PHE A 15 10.87 6.18 -2.68
N LEU A 16 10.05 7.20 -2.42
CA LEU A 16 8.92 7.10 -1.48
C LEU A 16 7.84 6.16 -1.99
N VAL A 17 7.46 6.23 -3.28
CA VAL A 17 6.50 5.29 -3.89
C VAL A 17 7.04 3.88 -3.84
N LEU A 18 8.32 3.66 -4.17
CA LEU A 18 8.93 2.33 -4.09
C LEU A 18 8.82 1.76 -2.68
N SER A 19 9.18 2.58 -1.68
CA SER A 19 9.09 2.20 -0.27
C SER A 19 7.65 1.89 0.12
N ALA A 20 6.69 2.73 -0.29
CA ALA A 20 5.27 2.52 -0.03
C ALA A 20 4.77 1.20 -0.60
N VAL A 21 5.06 0.92 -1.88
CA VAL A 21 4.66 -0.32 -2.56
C VAL A 21 5.26 -1.55 -1.88
N VAL A 22 6.53 -1.50 -1.48
CA VAL A 22 7.16 -2.61 -0.77
C VAL A 22 6.48 -2.86 0.57
N LEU A 23 6.20 -1.81 1.35
CA LEU A 23 5.50 -1.92 2.62
C LEU A 23 4.07 -2.46 2.45
N ASP A 24 3.37 -2.05 1.39
CA ASP A 24 2.02 -2.48 1.05
C ASP A 24 1.97 -3.98 0.67
N ILE A 25 2.93 -4.42 -0.16
CA ILE A 25 3.08 -5.84 -0.52
C ILE A 25 3.43 -6.69 0.71
N VAL A 26 4.38 -6.24 1.54
CA VAL A 26 4.77 -6.95 2.75
C VAL A 26 3.59 -7.03 3.72
N SER A 27 2.87 -5.93 3.91
CA SER A 27 1.64 -5.89 4.70
C SER A 27 0.65 -6.94 4.20
N LEU A 28 0.35 -6.95 2.90
CA LEU A 28 -0.63 -7.86 2.31
C LEU A 28 -0.20 -9.34 2.40
N ALA A 29 1.09 -9.64 2.28
CA ALA A 29 1.59 -11.02 2.28
C ALA A 29 1.85 -11.58 3.69
N THR A 30 2.02 -10.74 4.71
CA THR A 30 2.40 -11.20 6.05
C THR A 30 1.19 -11.53 6.92
N PRO A 31 1.24 -12.62 7.72
CA PRO A 31 0.10 -13.10 8.48
C PRO A 31 -0.11 -12.40 9.84
N HIS A 32 0.30 -11.13 9.99
CA HIS A 32 0.32 -10.42 11.27
C HIS A 32 -0.45 -9.08 11.19
N TRP A 33 -1.68 -9.13 10.68
CA TRP A 33 -2.61 -8.00 10.71
C TRP A 33 -3.28 -7.84 12.07
N GLU A 34 -3.55 -8.95 12.74
CA GLU A 34 -4.03 -9.01 14.12
C GLU A 34 -3.04 -9.83 14.94
N ASN A 35 -2.74 -9.33 16.14
CA ASN A 35 -1.82 -9.97 17.08
C ASN A 35 -2.61 -10.57 18.24
N GLY A 36 -2.72 -11.89 18.28
CA GLY A 36 -3.37 -12.63 19.35
C GLY A 36 -2.36 -13.44 20.17
N THR A 37 -2.69 -13.75 21.42
CA THR A 37 -1.78 -14.49 22.32
C THR A 37 -1.59 -15.96 21.93
N LEU A 38 -2.51 -16.52 21.13
CA LEU A 38 -2.51 -17.93 20.71
C LEU A 38 -2.60 -18.11 19.19
N PHE A 39 -2.92 -17.03 18.46
CA PHE A 39 -3.04 -17.04 17.01
C PHE A 39 -2.70 -15.66 16.46
N ASP A 40 -1.99 -15.63 15.33
CA ASP A 40 -1.81 -14.46 14.49
C ASP A 40 -2.74 -14.59 13.29
N SER A 41 -3.44 -13.50 12.97
CA SER A 41 -4.32 -13.47 11.80
C SER A 41 -3.77 -12.52 10.74
N GLY A 42 -3.59 -13.04 9.54
CA GLY A 42 -3.29 -12.27 8.35
C GLY A 42 -4.52 -11.90 7.56
N LEU A 43 -4.31 -11.24 6.42
CA LEU A 43 -5.37 -11.07 5.45
C LEU A 43 -5.78 -12.41 4.82
N TRP A 44 -4.85 -13.31 4.56
CA TRP A 44 -5.10 -14.53 3.76
C TRP A 44 -5.11 -15.82 4.57
N GLU A 45 -4.33 -15.84 5.65
CA GLU A 45 -4.04 -17.04 6.43
C GLU A 45 -4.10 -16.69 7.92
N ILE A 46 -4.47 -17.69 8.73
CA ILE A 46 -4.36 -17.64 10.18
C ILE A 46 -3.26 -18.61 10.59
N CYS A 47 -2.32 -18.11 11.39
CA CYS A 47 -1.24 -18.91 11.96
C CYS A 47 -1.52 -19.16 13.44
N LYS A 48 -1.42 -20.42 13.86
CA LYS A 48 -1.52 -20.81 15.27
C LYS A 48 -0.19 -21.34 15.73
N GLU A 49 0.20 -20.97 16.95
CA GLU A 49 1.39 -21.51 17.59
C GLU A 49 0.94 -22.48 18.69
N ALA A 50 1.28 -23.76 18.53
CA ALA A 50 0.99 -24.79 19.51
C ALA A 50 2.25 -25.61 19.76
N LEU A 51 2.66 -25.73 21.02
CA LEU A 51 3.83 -26.53 21.43
C LEU A 51 5.10 -26.21 20.59
N SER A 52 5.39 -24.92 20.37
CA SER A 52 6.52 -24.42 19.53
C SER A 52 6.49 -24.80 18.04
N VAL A 53 5.37 -25.33 17.55
CA VAL A 53 5.14 -25.56 16.12
C VAL A 53 4.15 -24.52 15.61
N ARG A 54 4.59 -23.73 14.62
CA ARG A 54 3.75 -22.75 13.92
C ARG A 54 3.08 -23.44 12.74
N SER A 55 1.74 -23.50 12.75
CA SER A 55 0.94 -24.03 11.65
C SER A 55 0.04 -22.92 11.11
N CYS A 56 0.13 -22.66 9.80
CA CYS A 56 -0.70 -21.68 9.12
C CYS A 56 -1.71 -22.39 8.21
N SER A 57 -2.94 -21.90 8.20
CA SER A 57 -4.01 -22.39 7.34
C SER A 57 -4.68 -21.21 6.65
N SER A 58 -5.05 -21.40 5.37
CA SER A 58 -5.84 -20.41 4.64
C SER A 58 -7.19 -20.20 5.32
N ILE A 59 -7.66 -18.95 5.29
CA ILE A 59 -8.97 -18.61 5.82
C ILE A 59 -10.04 -19.05 4.80
N PRO A 60 -10.97 -19.96 5.16
CA PRO A 60 -12.00 -20.43 4.24
C PRO A 60 -12.91 -19.28 3.80
N GLU A 61 -13.16 -19.14 2.49
CA GLU A 61 -13.95 -18.02 1.96
C GLU A 61 -15.41 -18.03 2.42
N ASP A 62 -15.94 -19.22 2.73
CA ASP A 62 -17.30 -19.46 3.21
C ASP A 62 -17.56 -18.96 4.64
N VAL A 63 -16.51 -18.69 5.41
CA VAL A 63 -16.59 -18.26 6.81
C VAL A 63 -16.21 -16.78 6.98
N ILE A 64 -15.73 -16.12 5.92
CA ILE A 64 -15.27 -14.73 5.98
C ILE A 64 -16.46 -13.76 5.91
N SER A 65 -16.49 -12.79 6.83
CA SER A 65 -17.44 -11.67 6.79
C SER A 65 -17.22 -10.77 5.56
N ASP A 66 -18.31 -10.30 4.94
CA ASP A 66 -18.31 -9.33 3.83
C ASP A 66 -17.43 -8.11 4.11
N LYS A 67 -17.38 -7.65 5.38
CA LYS A 67 -16.52 -6.54 5.79
C LYS A 67 -15.03 -6.87 5.62
N PHE A 68 -14.62 -8.09 5.93
CA PHE A 68 -13.24 -8.53 5.78
C PHE A 68 -12.87 -8.76 4.30
N GLN A 69 -13.81 -9.28 3.49
CA GLN A 69 -13.62 -9.30 2.03
C GLN A 69 -13.45 -7.88 1.45
N THR A 70 -14.21 -6.92 1.98
CA THR A 70 -14.09 -5.51 1.59
C THR A 70 -12.69 -4.97 1.89
N VAL A 71 -12.12 -5.28 3.07
CA VAL A 71 -10.73 -4.92 3.42
C VAL A 71 -9.75 -5.52 2.40
N ARG A 72 -9.84 -6.83 2.12
CA ARG A 72 -8.98 -7.50 1.12
C ARG A 72 -9.04 -6.79 -0.23
N ALA A 73 -10.25 -6.50 -0.73
CA ALA A 73 -10.44 -5.85 -2.01
C ALA A 73 -9.79 -4.46 -2.08
N PHE A 74 -10.04 -3.60 -1.08
CA PHE A 74 -9.50 -2.24 -1.07
C PHE A 74 -7.97 -2.19 -0.92
N VAL A 75 -7.39 -3.09 -0.12
CA VAL A 75 -5.93 -3.18 0.04
C VAL A 75 -5.28 -3.68 -1.25
N ILE A 76 -5.85 -4.69 -1.92
CA ILE A 76 -5.36 -5.15 -3.23
C ILE A 76 -5.44 -4.03 -4.27
N ILE A 77 -6.57 -3.34 -4.37
CA ILE A 77 -6.76 -2.24 -5.33
C ILE A 77 -5.75 -1.12 -5.02
N GLY A 78 -5.56 -0.77 -3.75
CA GLY A 78 -4.54 0.19 -3.31
C GLY A 78 -3.14 -0.19 -3.79
N CYS A 79 -2.74 -1.44 -3.56
CA CYS A 79 -1.43 -1.96 -3.96
C CYS A 79 -1.24 -1.95 -5.49
N ILE A 80 -2.26 -2.37 -6.26
CA ILE A 80 -2.21 -2.32 -7.74
C ILE A 80 -2.06 -0.87 -8.24
N LEU A 81 -2.84 0.06 -7.67
CA LEU A 81 -2.73 1.48 -8.02
C LEU A 81 -1.36 2.07 -7.64
N GLY A 82 -0.80 1.66 -6.51
CA GLY A 82 0.55 2.03 -6.08
C GLY A 82 1.62 1.52 -7.05
N LEU A 83 1.53 0.27 -7.48
CA LEU A 83 2.40 -0.31 -8.50
C LEU A 83 2.31 0.42 -9.84
N LEU A 84 1.10 0.74 -10.30
CA LEU A 84 0.90 1.51 -11.53
C LEU A 84 1.49 2.92 -11.42
N THR A 85 1.33 3.56 -10.26
CA THR A 85 1.94 4.86 -9.95
C THR A 85 3.46 4.79 -10.08
N PHE A 86 4.08 3.75 -9.49
CA PHE A 86 5.52 3.53 -9.57
C PHE A 86 6.02 3.35 -11.01
N LEU A 87 5.36 2.49 -11.78
CA LEU A 87 5.72 2.22 -13.17
C LEU A 87 5.62 3.47 -14.04
N LEU A 88 4.55 4.25 -13.90
CA LEU A 88 4.38 5.50 -14.64
C LEU A 88 5.41 6.56 -14.25
N LEU A 89 5.78 6.61 -12.98
CA LEU A 89 6.80 7.54 -12.50
C LEU A 89 8.19 7.17 -13.04
N ILE A 90 8.54 5.88 -13.08
CA ILE A 90 9.75 5.39 -13.77
C ILE A 90 9.72 5.79 -15.25
N MET A 91 8.62 5.51 -15.94
CA MET A 91 8.47 5.87 -17.36
C MET A 91 8.63 7.37 -17.58
N PHE A 92 8.12 8.20 -16.67
CA PHE A 92 8.29 9.65 -16.71
C PHE A 92 9.77 10.05 -16.58
N ILE A 93 10.50 9.47 -15.63
CA ILE A 93 11.93 9.74 -15.41
C ILE A 93 12.78 9.35 -16.63
N PHE A 94 12.51 8.20 -17.25
CA PHE A 94 13.35 7.70 -18.37
C PHE A 94 12.97 8.28 -19.73
N LYS A 95 11.69 8.58 -19.97
CA LYS A 95 11.19 8.95 -21.30
C LYS A 95 10.82 10.43 -21.43
N HIS A 96 10.96 11.24 -20.37
CA HIS A 96 10.55 12.65 -20.33
C HIS A 96 9.15 12.85 -20.93
N THR A 97 8.19 12.07 -20.43
CA THR A 97 6.83 12.06 -20.98
C THR A 97 6.09 13.36 -20.63
N ALA A 98 5.12 13.76 -21.46
CA ALA A 98 4.36 15.00 -21.32
C ALA A 98 3.72 15.20 -19.93
N ASN A 99 3.51 16.46 -19.54
CA ASN A 99 2.87 16.88 -18.27
C ASN A 99 1.55 16.16 -17.94
N ARG A 100 0.82 15.66 -18.94
CA ARG A 100 -0.39 14.83 -18.73
C ARG A 100 -0.12 13.56 -17.93
N VAL A 101 1.04 12.92 -18.09
CA VAL A 101 1.41 11.73 -17.33
C VAL A 101 1.59 12.06 -15.85
N LYS A 102 2.09 13.25 -15.53
CA LYS A 102 2.25 13.72 -14.15
C LYS A 102 0.90 13.87 -13.44
N ASN A 103 -0.14 14.37 -14.14
CA ASN A 103 -1.50 14.43 -13.59
C ASN A 103 -2.04 13.03 -13.28
N VAL A 104 -1.79 12.06 -14.17
CA VAL A 104 -2.22 10.67 -13.97
C VAL A 104 -1.53 10.05 -12.76
N VAL A 105 -0.22 10.28 -12.59
CA VAL A 105 0.54 9.82 -11.41
C VAL A 105 -0.04 10.37 -10.11
N ILE A 106 -0.37 11.67 -10.07
CA ILE A 106 -0.98 12.30 -8.87
C ILE A 106 -2.33 11.66 -8.55
N LEU A 107 -3.17 11.46 -9.58
CA LEU A 107 -4.49 10.83 -9.39
C LEU A 107 -4.37 9.40 -8.89
N LEU A 108 -3.48 8.59 -9.47
CA LEU A 108 -3.27 7.20 -9.06
C LEU A 108 -2.69 7.09 -7.66
N ALA A 109 -1.70 7.92 -7.31
CA ALA A 109 -1.14 7.96 -5.96
C ALA A 109 -2.19 8.33 -4.92
N GLY A 110 -3.03 9.35 -5.23
CA GLY A 110 -4.11 9.77 -4.36
C GLY A 110 -5.17 8.68 -4.19
N LEU A 111 -5.56 8.01 -5.28
CA LEU A 111 -6.50 6.89 -5.24
C LEU A 111 -5.94 5.69 -4.45
N ALA A 112 -4.66 5.37 -4.61
CA ALA A 112 -4.00 4.32 -3.82
C ALA A 112 -4.04 4.64 -2.31
N GLY A 113 -3.75 5.89 -1.93
CA GLY A 113 -3.87 6.37 -0.55
C GLY A 113 -5.30 6.30 0.00
N ILE A 114 -6.30 6.67 -0.81
CA ILE A 114 -7.72 6.59 -0.40
C ILE A 114 -8.17 5.13 -0.25
N CYS A 115 -7.82 4.24 -1.17
CA CYS A 115 -8.18 2.83 -1.10
C CYS A 115 -7.57 2.16 0.13
N THR A 116 -6.28 2.39 0.40
CA THR A 116 -5.61 1.87 1.61
C THR A 116 -6.22 2.45 2.89
N LEU A 117 -6.61 3.73 2.90
CA LEU A 117 -7.31 4.37 4.02
C LEU A 117 -8.70 3.75 4.28
N ILE A 118 -9.48 3.46 3.23
CA ILE A 118 -10.78 2.79 3.36
C ILE A 118 -10.58 1.38 3.96
N GLY A 119 -9.61 0.61 3.44
CA GLY A 119 -9.26 -0.70 3.97
C GLY A 119 -8.88 -0.65 5.45
N PHE A 120 -8.06 0.33 5.84
CA PHE A 120 -7.71 0.62 7.23
C PHE A 120 -8.95 0.91 8.10
N CYS A 121 -9.80 1.85 7.70
CA CYS A 121 -10.97 2.26 8.49
C CYS A 121 -11.95 1.08 8.70
N VAL A 122 -12.18 0.29 7.66
CA VAL A 122 -13.05 -0.89 7.78
C VAL A 122 -12.41 -1.92 8.72
N TYR A 123 -11.11 -2.18 8.60
CA TYR A 123 -10.43 -3.14 9.47
C TYR A 123 -10.43 -2.73 10.94
N THR A 124 -10.27 -1.44 11.24
CA THR A 124 -10.37 -0.94 12.63
C THR A 124 -11.75 -1.11 13.26
N SER A 125 -12.79 -1.32 12.45
CA SER A 125 -14.14 -1.61 12.95
C SER A 125 -14.37 -3.11 13.22
N LEU A 126 -13.40 -3.96 12.87
CA LEU A 126 -13.48 -5.42 12.97
C LEU A 126 -12.56 -6.00 14.04
N ALA A 127 -11.36 -5.43 14.22
CA ALA A 127 -10.32 -5.98 15.06
C ALA A 127 -10.11 -5.14 16.33
N ASP A 128 -9.91 -5.82 17.46
CA ASP A 128 -9.60 -5.19 18.75
C ASP A 128 -8.08 -5.13 19.03
N SER A 129 -7.28 -5.89 18.28
CA SER A 129 -5.81 -5.93 18.38
C SER A 129 -5.19 -5.80 17.00
N TYR A 130 -4.08 -5.06 16.91
CA TYR A 130 -3.42 -4.74 15.63
C TYR A 130 -1.98 -5.26 15.63
N GLY A 131 -1.65 -6.02 14.59
CA GLY A 131 -0.29 -6.51 14.34
C GLY A 131 0.53 -5.53 13.51
N TYR A 132 1.81 -5.88 13.29
CA TYR A 132 2.73 -5.00 12.57
C TYR A 132 2.37 -4.84 11.09
N SER A 133 1.78 -5.85 10.44
CA SER A 133 1.41 -5.79 9.02
C SER A 133 0.39 -4.69 8.78
N PHE A 134 -0.57 -4.56 9.70
CA PHE A 134 -1.55 -3.47 9.68
C PHE A 134 -0.87 -2.09 9.76
N ILE A 135 0.12 -1.93 10.65
CA ILE A 135 0.88 -0.68 10.77
C ILE A 135 1.66 -0.37 9.47
N LEU A 136 2.27 -1.39 8.85
CA LEU A 136 2.97 -1.22 7.57
C LEU A 136 2.00 -0.73 6.48
N ASN A 137 0.77 -1.23 6.43
CA ASN A 137 -0.26 -0.74 5.51
C ASN A 137 -0.57 0.74 5.72
N VAL A 138 -0.73 1.17 6.97
CA VAL A 138 -1.02 2.57 7.31
C VAL A 138 0.13 3.48 6.91
N VAL A 139 1.37 3.06 7.16
CA VAL A 139 2.57 3.80 6.75
C VAL A 139 2.65 3.87 5.22
N ALA A 140 2.37 2.78 4.50
CA ALA A 140 2.31 2.78 3.04
C ALA A 140 1.27 3.78 2.51
N GLY A 141 0.06 3.76 3.07
CA GLY A 141 -1.01 4.72 2.77
C GLY A 141 -0.58 6.17 2.96
N ALA A 142 0.05 6.49 4.10
CA ALA A 142 0.57 7.81 4.39
C ALA A 142 1.64 8.26 3.39
N LEU A 143 2.56 7.36 3.00
CA LEU A 143 3.57 7.64 1.99
C LEU A 143 2.95 7.94 0.61
N TYR A 144 1.88 7.25 0.20
CA TYR A 144 1.18 7.58 -1.04
C TYR A 144 0.58 8.99 -1.02
N PHE A 145 0.03 9.44 0.12
CA PHE A 145 -0.43 10.83 0.26
C PHE A 145 0.72 11.84 0.18
N VAL A 146 1.85 11.57 0.84
CA VAL A 146 3.03 12.42 0.77
C VAL A 146 3.53 12.55 -0.67
N VAL A 147 3.60 11.44 -1.41
CA VAL A 147 3.96 11.44 -2.84
C VAL A 147 2.99 12.30 -3.64
N THR A 148 1.69 12.15 -3.40
CA THR A 148 0.63 12.92 -4.10
C THR A 148 0.86 14.42 -3.92
N ILE A 149 1.16 14.85 -2.69
CA ILE A 149 1.44 16.25 -2.36
C ILE A 149 2.73 16.73 -3.03
N ILE A 150 3.82 15.97 -2.93
CA ILE A 150 5.11 16.34 -3.53
C ILE A 150 4.97 16.51 -5.05
N MET A 151 4.31 15.55 -5.70
CA MET A 151 4.11 15.59 -7.15
C MET A 151 3.20 16.74 -7.58
N ALA A 152 2.19 17.09 -6.78
CA ALA A 152 1.32 18.24 -7.03
C ALA A 152 2.04 19.59 -6.83
N LEU A 153 2.95 19.69 -5.87
CA LEU A 153 3.79 20.88 -5.67
C LEU A 153 4.78 21.06 -6.82
N ASP A 154 5.41 19.97 -7.26
CA ASP A 154 6.35 19.96 -8.38
C ASP A 154 5.67 20.36 -9.71
N GLN A 155 4.34 20.27 -9.83
CA GLN A 155 3.60 20.80 -11.00
C GLN A 155 3.54 22.32 -11.05
N ARG A 156 3.57 23.00 -9.90
CA ARG A 156 3.41 24.46 -9.82
C ARG A 156 4.70 25.23 -10.08
N THR A 157 5.84 24.54 -10.12
CA THR A 157 7.18 25.13 -10.31
C THR A 157 7.65 25.14 -11.76
N CYS A 158 6.80 24.77 -12.71
CA CYS A 158 7.03 24.88 -14.16
C CYS A 158 5.97 25.80 -14.78
#